data_AF-A0A9D2UNR6-F1
#
_entry.id   AF-A0A9D2UNR6-F1
#
_cell.length_a   1.000
_cell.length_b   1.000
_cell.length_c   1.000
_cell.angle_alpha   90.00
_cell.angle_beta   90.00
_cell.angle_gamma   90.00
#
_symmetry.space_group_name_H-M   'P 1'
#
loop_
_entity.id
_entity.type
_entity.pdbx_description
1 polymer ?
#
loop_
_entity_poly.entity_id
_entity_poly.type
_entity_poly.pdbx_seq_one_letter_code
_entity_poly.pdbx_strand_id
1 'polypeptide(L)' 'PWPIIISLALFRASYHLYQGIGPFIGNVAMGIIFGWYFLRKGRLMPLVWAHVIIDAVGFLAPGVLALVDFG' A
#
# COMPACT_ATOMS: atom_id res chain seq x y z
N PRO A 1 5.77 -12.98 -15.74
CA PRO A 1 5.11 -11.82 -15.09
C PRO A 1 5.41 -11.69 -13.60
N TRP A 2 5.42 -12.79 -12.83
CA TRP A 2 5.71 -12.77 -11.39
C TRP A 2 7.06 -12.13 -11.00
N PRO A 3 8.18 -12.38 -11.70
CA PRO A 3 9.44 -11.71 -11.39
C PRO A 3 9.32 -10.19 -11.47
N ILE A 4 8.60 -9.67 -12.47
CA ILE A 4 8.36 -8.22 -12.63
C ILE A 4 7.55 -7.68 -11.45
N ILE A 5 6.47 -8.36 -11.06
CA ILE A 5 5.63 -7.94 -9.92
C ILE A 5 6.46 -7.90 -8.63
N ILE A 6 7.22 -8.96 -8.36
CA ILE A 6 8.01 -9.09 -7.13
C ILE A 6 9.15 -8.07 -7.13
N SER A 7 9.89 -7.93 -8.23
CA SER A 7 10.97 -6.96 -8.35
C SER A 7 10.47 -5.52 -8.17
N LEU A 8 9.35 -5.15 -8.78
CA LEU A 8 8.78 -3.80 -8.64
C LEU A 8 8.21 -3.57 -7.23
N ALA A 9 7.55 -4.57 -6.63
CA ALA A 9 7.05 -4.48 -5.27
C ALA A 9 8.19 -4.29 -4.26
N LEU A 10 9.28 -5.05 -4.41
CA LEU A 10 10.48 -4.92 -3.57
C LEU A 10 11.20 -3.60 -3.81
N PHE A 11 11.33 -3.16 -5.06
CA PHE A 11 11.96 -1.88 -5.38
C PHE A 11 11.19 -0.70 -4.80
N ARG A 12 9.85 -0.73 -4.84
CA ARG A 12 9.02 0.29 -4.20
C ARG A 12 9.14 0.21 -2.68
N ALA A 13 9.04 -0.99 -2.11
CA ALA A 13 9.11 -1.14 -0.67
C ALA A 13 10.48 -0.75 -0.11
N SER A 14 11.57 -0.97 -0.85
CA SER A 14 12.93 -0.77 -0.36
C SER A 14 13.19 0.67 0.10
N TYR A 15 12.66 1.67 -0.61
CA TYR A 15 12.79 3.04 -0.14
C TYR A 15 11.93 3.29 1.10
N HIS A 16 10.78 2.63 1.28
CA HIS A 16 9.97 2.76 2.50
C HIS A 16 10.63 2.22 3.79
N LEU A 17 11.78 1.52 3.72
CA LEU A 17 12.58 1.19 4.91
C LEU A 17 13.02 2.42 5.70
N TYR A 18 13.18 3.60 5.06
CA TYR A 18 13.49 4.83 5.80
C TYR A 18 12.35 5.25 6.73
N GLN A 19 11.11 4.84 6.45
CA GLN A 19 9.93 5.10 7.28
C GLN A 19 9.70 4.00 8.34
N GLY A 20 10.46 2.90 8.29
CA GLY A 20 10.37 1.77 9.20
C GLY A 20 9.90 0.46 8.53
N ILE A 21 9.88 -0.60 9.34
CA ILE A 21 9.59 -1.97 8.88
C ILE A 21 8.10 -2.14 8.50
N GLY A 22 7.19 -1.46 9.21
CA GLY A 22 5.75 -1.51 8.92
C GLY A 22 5.41 -1.05 7.50
N PRO A 23 5.78 0.19 7.11
CA PRO A 23 5.58 0.70 5.76
C PRO A 23 6.24 -0.14 4.66
N PHE A 24 7.42 -0.72 4.93
CA PHE A 24 8.08 -1.65 4.02
C PHE A 24 7.20 -2.87 3.71
N ILE A 25 6.76 -3.60 4.74
CA ILE A 25 5.95 -4.81 4.58
C ILE A 25 4.62 -4.48 3.89
N GLY A 26 3.98 -3.36 4.27
CA GLY A 26 2.75 -2.89 3.65
C GLY A 26 2.90 -2.65 2.14
N ASN A 27 4.00 -2.03 1.71
CA ASN A 27 4.26 -1.77 0.29
C ASN A 27 4.60 -3.03 -0.51
N VAL A 28 5.32 -3.99 0.09
CA VAL A 28 5.57 -5.30 -0.56
C VAL A 28 4.23 -6.00 -0.82
N ALA A 29 3.38 -6.11 0.20
CA ALA A 29 2.08 -6.76 0.09
C ALA A 29 1.18 -6.05 -0.93
N MET A 30 1.09 -4.72 -0.86
CA MET A 30 0.32 -3.91 -1.81
C MET A 30 0.80 -4.14 -3.24
N GLY A 31 2.10 -4.04 -3.50
CA GLY A 31 2.67 -4.20 -4.85
C GLY A 31 2.37 -5.57 -5.46
N ILE A 32 2.45 -6.64 -4.66
CA ILE A 32 2.14 -8.01 -5.09
C ILE A 32 0.64 -8.15 -5.40
N ILE A 33 -0.24 -7.70 -4.50
CA ILE A 33 -1.70 -7.81 -4.66
C ILE A 33 -2.16 -7.01 -5.88
N PHE A 34 -1.67 -5.78 -6.03
CA PHE A 34 -2.07 -4.87 -7.11
C PHE A 34 -1.56 -5.38 -8.46
N GLY A 35 -0.29 -5.80 -8.53
CA GLY A 35 0.29 -6.37 -9.74
C GLY A 35 -0.46 -7.62 -10.19
N TRP A 36 -0.78 -8.52 -9.26
CA TRP A 36 -1.56 -9.74 -9.55
C TRP A 36 -2.99 -9.43 -9.99
N TYR A 37 -3.69 -8.52 -9.29
CA TYR A 37 -5.05 -8.14 -9.62
C TYR A 37 -5.13 -7.48 -11.00
N PHE A 38 -4.19 -6.57 -11.28
CA PHE A 38 -4.11 -5.89 -12.58
C PHE A 38 -3.93 -6.90 -13.71
N LEU A 39 -3.01 -7.86 -13.57
CA LEU A 39 -2.80 -8.88 -14.59
C LEU A 39 -4.03 -9.78 -14.83
N ARG A 40 -4.86 -10.01 -13.80
CA ARG A 40 -6.07 -10.83 -13.94
C ARG A 40 -7.28 -10.10 -14.50
N LYS A 41 -7.43 -8.81 -14.18
CA LYS A 41 -8.64 -8.04 -14.50
C LYS A 41 -8.42 -6.96 -15.55
N GLY A 42 -7.19 -6.52 -15.78
CA GLY A 42 -6.85 -5.44 -16.72
C GLY A 42 -7.43 -4.08 -16.35
N ARG A 43 -7.95 -3.91 -15.12
CA ARG A 43 -8.63 -2.68 -14.68
C ARG A 43 -7.75 -1.92 -13.69
N LEU A 44 -7.31 -0.73 -14.10
CA LEU A 44 -6.47 0.15 -13.27
C LEU A 44 -7.29 0.92 -12.22
N MET A 45 -8.47 1.43 -12.59
CA MET A 45 -9.27 2.31 -11.72
C MET A 45 -9.59 1.73 -10.33
N PRO A 46 -9.95 0.44 -10.17
CA PRO A 46 -10.18 -0.13 -8.84
C PRO A 46 -8.93 -0.07 -7.93
N LEU A 47 -7.74 -0.20 -8.51
CA LEU A 47 -6.47 -0.16 -7.76
C LEU A 47 -6.11 1.26 -7.32
N VAL A 48 -6.41 2.25 -8.15
CA VAL A 48 -6.22 3.67 -7.80
C VAL A 48 -7.10 4.03 -6.62
N TRP A 49 -8.39 3.67 -6.65
CA TRP A 49 -9.28 3.91 -5.51
C TRP A 49 -8.83 3.18 -4.25
N ALA A 50 -8.42 1.92 -4.36
CA ALA A 50 -7.88 1.18 -3.22
C ALA A 50 -6.65 1.87 -2.63
N HIS A 51 -5.73 2.37 -3.45
CA HIS A 51 -4.55 3.09 -2.99
C HIS A 51 -4.92 4.38 -2.24
N VAL A 52 -5.80 5.18 -2.84
CA VAL A 52 -6.24 6.45 -2.26
C VAL A 52 -6.91 6.23 -0.91
N ILE A 53 -7.72 5.19 -0.77
CA ILE A 53 -8.37 4.85 0.50
C ILE A 53 -7.34 4.42 1.55
N ILE A 54 -6.39 3.56 1.18
CA ILE A 54 -5.33 3.12 2.10
C ILE A 54 -4.53 4.32 2.60
N ASP A 55 -4.17 5.25 1.71
CA ASP A 55 -3.42 6.45 2.07
C ASP A 55 -4.27 7.39 2.94
N ALA A 56 -5.54 7.62 2.58
CA ALA A 56 -6.45 8.44 3.37
C ALA A 56 -6.61 7.90 4.79
N VAL A 57 -6.77 6.58 4.95
CA VAL A 57 -6.82 5.94 6.27
C VAL A 57 -5.48 6.09 6.99
N GLY A 58 -4.35 5.82 6.31
CA GLY A 58 -3.01 5.94 6.91
C GLY A 58 -2.68 7.35 7.42
N PHE A 59 -3.13 8.39 6.71
CA PHE A 59 -2.90 9.79 7.10
C PHE A 59 -3.93 10.31 8.11
N LEU A 60 -5.21 9.95 7.97
CA LEU A 60 -6.28 10.51 8.80
C LEU A 60 -6.50 9.74 10.09
N ALA A 61 -6.39 8.40 10.08
CA ALA A 61 -6.78 7.57 11.21
C ALA A 61 -6.06 7.90 12.53
N PRO A 62 -4.74 8.16 12.56
CA PRO A 62 -4.08 8.55 13.81
C PRO A 62 -4.64 9.86 14.39
N GLY A 63 -4.92 10.85 13.52
CA GLY A 63 -5.52 12.12 13.93
C GLY A 63 -6.97 11.96 14.40
N VAL A 64 -7.76 11.16 13.69
CA VAL A 64 -9.15 10.84 14.10
C VAL A 64 -9.18 10.08 15.42
N LEU A 65 -8.28 9.10 15.60
CA LEU A 65 -8.19 8.33 16.85
C LEU A 65 -7.84 9.24 18.02
N ALA A 66 -6.90 10.17 17.86
CA ALA A 66 -6.54 11.14 18.89
C ALA A 66 -7.70 12.09 19.28
N LEU A 67 -8.69 12.31 18.42
CA LEU A 67 -9.88 13.10 18.73
C LEU A 67 -10.94 12.33 19.53
N VAL A 68 -10.89 11.00 19.50
CA VAL A 68 -11.87 10.11 20.17
C VAL A 68 -11.28 9.49 21.43
N ASP A 69 -9.95 9.47 21.56
CA ASP A 69 -9.24 9.03 22.75
C ASP A 69 -9.29 10.13 23.83
N PHE A 70 -10.46 10.27 24.45
CA PHE A 70 -10.63 11.07 25.66
C PHE A 70 -10.06 10.26 26.83
N GLY A 71 -8.81 10.52 27.20
CA GLY A 71 -8.21 9.94 28.41
C GLY A 71 -9.07 10.13 29.65
#